data_AF-A0A8C4SYT0-F1
#
_entry.id   AF-A0A8C4SYT0-F1
#
_cell.length_a   1.000
_cell.length_b   1.000
_cell.length_c   1.000
_cell.angle_alpha   90.00
_cell.angle_beta   90.00
_cell.angle_gamma   90.00
#
_symmetry.space_group_name_H-M   'P 1'
#
loop_
_entity.id
_entity.type
_entity.pdbx_description
1 polymer ?
#
loop_
_entity_poly.entity_id
_entity_poly.type
_entity_poly.pdbx_seq_one_letter_code
_entity_poly.pdbx_strand_id
1 'polypeptide(L)'
;MDEDVNHFTANAELVTDGCPDRNPNLSSWNPGHDASQRVIIGAGQFLRLESSATFHSLIIQDGGLLVFADNPQNPITLRSRHILIKDGGGLHIGSQNCPYNATATISLYGKSTEDTSVRGFGRKFLGVDARGTLELYGRKPVSWTFLTRTLYAKGLQYGPYKFERYWGSRGINVRIIDDGTAQVLAADRFDTHMTVNESRRLKNFLSRQPPGVIVAMAVGDSASRNLPRDVREEIMEVLGSRHTRHLGYRQPWALVGTVGGAAASESRRLYHSSGSTGRATARRHFQTYDGTSFTVTAYSEWVKGCPHIGFKVEAVKGIVLDLEDDTSSWSPNDRIVIASTDYSMYQAEEFGLLPCPECKSNQVKIDDPKEL
;
A
#
# COMPACT_ATOMS: atom_id res chain seq x y z
N MET A 1 -19.66 -59.25 -30.88
CA MET A 1 -19.51 -57.88 -31.38
C MET A 1 -20.60 -57.09 -30.71
N ASP A 2 -20.19 -56.46 -29.63
CA ASP A 2 -20.70 -55.25 -28.98
C ASP A 2 -22.22 -55.15 -28.76
N GLU A 3 -22.62 -55.56 -27.56
CA GLU A 3 -23.82 -55.06 -26.89
C GLU A 3 -23.46 -53.77 -26.12
N ASP A 4 -24.04 -52.66 -26.55
CA ASP A 4 -24.02 -51.37 -25.86
C ASP A 4 -24.71 -51.49 -24.50
N VAL A 5 -23.93 -51.49 -23.42
CA VAL A 5 -24.44 -51.31 -22.06
C VAL A 5 -24.61 -49.81 -21.81
N ASN A 6 -25.86 -49.36 -21.95
CA ASN A 6 -26.33 -48.07 -21.43
C ASN A 6 -26.02 -47.94 -19.94
N HIS A 7 -24.94 -47.23 -19.61
CA HIS A 7 -24.73 -46.72 -18.26
C HIS A 7 -25.63 -45.50 -18.06
N PHE A 8 -26.70 -45.70 -17.29
CA PHE A 8 -27.57 -44.64 -16.79
C PHE A 8 -26.76 -43.55 -16.07
N THR A 9 -26.49 -42.44 -16.76
CA THR A 9 -26.19 -41.15 -16.16
C THR A 9 -27.50 -40.50 -15.74
N ALA A 10 -27.90 -40.70 -14.49
CA ALA A 10 -29.03 -39.97 -13.90
C ALA A 10 -28.57 -39.38 -12.55
N ASN A 11 -28.75 -38.05 -12.43
CA ASN A 11 -28.66 -37.20 -11.23
C ASN A 11 -27.55 -36.14 -11.19
N ALA A 12 -27.34 -35.41 -12.29
CA ALA A 12 -26.64 -34.12 -12.27
C ALA A 12 -27.41 -32.96 -12.92
N GLU A 13 -28.69 -33.15 -13.28
CA GLU A 13 -29.51 -32.07 -13.82
C GLU A 13 -30.60 -31.70 -12.81
N LEU A 14 -30.35 -30.59 -12.11
CA LEU A 14 -31.28 -29.50 -11.75
C LEU A 14 -30.57 -28.58 -10.74
N VAL A 15 -29.47 -27.96 -11.17
CA VAL A 15 -28.87 -26.82 -10.45
C VAL A 15 -29.30 -25.56 -11.19
N THR A 16 -30.27 -24.83 -10.65
CA THR A 16 -30.89 -23.68 -11.31
C THR A 16 -30.00 -22.42 -11.36
N ASP A 17 -28.77 -22.47 -10.82
CA ASP A 17 -27.89 -21.29 -10.75
C ASP A 17 -26.37 -21.63 -10.74
N GLY A 18 -25.98 -22.87 -11.06
CA GLY A 18 -24.56 -23.31 -11.07
C GLY A 18 -23.86 -23.43 -9.70
N CYS A 19 -24.43 -22.86 -8.62
CA CYS A 19 -23.90 -22.95 -7.26
C CYS A 19 -24.30 -24.24 -6.53
N PRO A 20 -23.36 -25.05 -6.03
CA PRO A 20 -23.66 -26.35 -5.44
C PRO A 20 -24.43 -26.24 -4.11
N ASP A 21 -24.22 -25.17 -3.32
CA ASP A 21 -24.82 -24.97 -2.00
C ASP A 21 -26.29 -24.53 -2.06
N ARG A 22 -26.74 -24.08 -3.23
CA ARG A 22 -28.14 -23.72 -3.54
C ARG A 22 -28.97 -24.90 -4.03
N ASN A 23 -28.39 -26.10 -4.14
CA ASN A 23 -29.14 -27.29 -4.55
C ASN A 23 -30.29 -27.56 -3.54
N PRO A 24 -31.55 -27.57 -4.00
CA PRO A 24 -32.73 -27.71 -3.13
C PRO A 24 -32.83 -29.09 -2.46
N ASN A 25 -32.11 -30.09 -2.97
CA ASN A 25 -32.08 -31.43 -2.37
C ASN A 25 -31.14 -31.54 -1.15
N LEU A 26 -30.38 -30.48 -0.85
CA LEU A 26 -29.51 -30.45 0.32
C LEU A 26 -30.31 -30.21 1.60
N SER A 27 -30.08 -31.05 2.60
CA SER A 27 -30.56 -30.83 3.96
C SER A 27 -29.54 -29.99 4.74
N SER A 28 -30.01 -28.95 5.44
CA SER A 28 -29.17 -28.16 6.35
C SER A 28 -28.51 -29.04 7.40
N TRP A 29 -27.22 -28.83 7.63
CA TRP A 29 -26.42 -29.63 8.56
C TRP A 29 -25.55 -28.75 9.45
N ASN A 30 -25.79 -28.84 10.76
CA ASN A 30 -25.11 -28.08 11.80
C ASN A 30 -24.69 -29.03 12.94
N PRO A 31 -23.65 -29.84 12.73
CA PRO A 31 -23.31 -30.96 13.63
C PRO A 31 -22.55 -30.51 14.89
N GLY A 32 -22.05 -29.28 14.94
CA GLY A 32 -21.29 -28.77 16.07
C GLY A 32 -19.92 -29.42 16.23
N HIS A 33 -19.41 -29.42 17.46
CA HIS A 33 -18.04 -29.80 17.76
C HIS A 33 -17.97 -31.03 18.68
N ASP A 34 -17.71 -32.20 18.10
CA ASP A 34 -17.45 -33.43 18.86
C ASP A 34 -16.23 -34.18 18.28
N ALA A 35 -15.09 -34.00 18.95
CA ALA A 35 -13.82 -34.61 18.55
C ALA A 35 -13.78 -36.14 18.70
N SER A 36 -14.79 -36.77 19.30
CA SER A 36 -14.94 -38.22 19.43
C SER A 36 -15.83 -38.81 18.34
N GLN A 37 -16.69 -38.00 17.74
CA GLN A 37 -17.69 -38.45 16.77
C GLN A 37 -17.05 -38.87 15.45
N ARG A 38 -17.41 -40.07 14.98
CA ARG A 38 -17.06 -40.57 13.64
C ARG A 38 -18.29 -40.44 12.76
N VAL A 39 -18.17 -39.68 11.69
CA VAL A 39 -19.29 -39.35 10.80
C VAL A 39 -19.15 -40.11 9.49
N ILE A 40 -20.25 -40.72 9.04
CA ILE A 40 -20.38 -41.29 7.71
C ILE A 40 -21.54 -40.59 7.00
N ILE A 41 -21.28 -40.06 5.80
CA ILE A 41 -22.28 -39.50 4.88
C ILE A 41 -22.40 -40.50 3.73
N GLY A 42 -23.47 -41.29 3.75
CA GLY A 42 -23.74 -42.39 2.83
C GLY A 42 -24.87 -42.09 1.83
N ALA A 43 -25.37 -43.16 1.20
CA ALA A 43 -26.44 -43.09 0.19
C ALA A 43 -27.66 -42.29 0.65
N GLY A 44 -28.13 -41.38 -0.21
CA GLY A 44 -29.30 -40.52 0.05
C GLY A 44 -29.05 -39.35 1.00
N GLN A 45 -27.84 -39.23 1.56
CA GLN A 45 -27.48 -38.09 2.43
C GLN A 45 -26.81 -36.99 1.60
N PHE A 46 -27.56 -35.92 1.33
CA PHE A 46 -27.09 -34.71 0.67
C PHE A 46 -27.14 -33.57 1.69
N LEU A 47 -25.99 -33.18 2.23
CA LEU A 47 -25.89 -32.28 3.37
C LEU A 47 -25.24 -30.96 3.00
N ARG A 48 -25.82 -29.85 3.46
CA ARG A 48 -25.22 -28.52 3.40
C ARG A 48 -24.67 -28.14 4.77
N LEU A 49 -23.35 -28.07 4.91
CA LEU A 49 -22.68 -27.63 6.12
C LEU A 49 -22.84 -26.12 6.28
N GLU A 50 -23.57 -25.68 7.30
CA GLU A 50 -23.90 -24.26 7.52
C GLU A 50 -23.11 -23.62 8.68
N SER A 51 -22.37 -24.42 9.46
CA SER A 51 -21.55 -23.96 10.57
C SER A 51 -20.25 -24.76 10.71
N SER A 52 -19.29 -24.20 11.44
CA SER A 52 -18.04 -24.89 11.76
C SER A 52 -18.29 -26.20 12.53
N ALA A 53 -17.49 -27.22 12.25
CA ALA A 53 -17.68 -28.55 12.82
C ALA A 53 -16.36 -29.22 13.20
N THR A 54 -16.41 -30.05 14.23
CA THR A 54 -15.26 -30.89 14.64
C THR A 54 -15.68 -32.35 14.74
N PHE A 55 -14.90 -33.25 14.14
CA PHE A 55 -15.11 -34.70 14.18
C PHE A 55 -13.83 -35.45 14.53
N HIS A 56 -13.95 -36.66 15.06
CA HIS A 56 -12.84 -37.63 15.00
C HIS A 56 -12.48 -37.96 13.55
N SER A 57 -13.46 -38.37 12.74
CA SER A 57 -13.28 -38.72 11.32
C SER A 57 -14.55 -38.45 10.53
N LEU A 58 -14.38 -38.17 9.23
CA LEU A 58 -15.48 -37.98 8.28
C LEU A 58 -15.26 -38.88 7.07
N ILE A 59 -16.22 -39.74 6.77
CA ILE A 59 -16.21 -40.59 5.58
C ILE A 59 -17.42 -40.22 4.72
N ILE A 60 -17.20 -39.95 3.45
CA ILE A 60 -18.26 -39.65 2.47
C ILE A 60 -18.21 -40.75 1.42
N GLN A 61 -19.28 -41.53 1.32
CA GLN A 61 -19.31 -42.75 0.51
C GLN A 61 -20.69 -43.03 -0.09
N ASP A 62 -20.77 -44.03 -0.96
CA ASP A 62 -22.02 -44.57 -1.50
C ASP A 62 -22.93 -43.51 -2.15
N GLY A 63 -22.34 -42.51 -2.82
CA GLY A 63 -23.08 -41.39 -3.43
C GLY A 63 -23.52 -40.27 -2.46
N GLY A 64 -23.14 -40.33 -1.19
CA GLY A 64 -23.36 -39.25 -0.23
C GLY A 64 -22.64 -37.96 -0.62
N LEU A 65 -23.21 -36.80 -0.30
CA LEU A 65 -22.68 -35.50 -0.70
C LEU A 65 -22.62 -34.54 0.49
N LEU A 66 -21.47 -33.90 0.66
CA LEU A 66 -21.29 -32.78 1.56
C LEU A 66 -20.95 -31.50 0.78
N VAL A 67 -21.72 -30.45 0.97
CA VAL A 67 -21.49 -29.13 0.36
C VAL A 67 -21.34 -28.08 1.45
N PHE A 68 -20.33 -27.21 1.35
CA PHE A 68 -20.19 -26.07 2.27
C PHE A 68 -21.15 -24.95 1.84
N ALA A 69 -21.91 -24.40 2.80
CA ALA A 69 -22.72 -23.21 2.57
C ALA A 69 -21.83 -22.01 2.27
N ASP A 70 -22.11 -21.26 1.21
CA ASP A 70 -21.34 -20.07 0.85
C ASP A 70 -21.96 -18.81 1.46
N ASN A 71 -21.44 -18.39 2.61
CA ASN A 71 -21.91 -17.21 3.33
C ASN A 71 -20.71 -16.36 3.80
N PRO A 72 -20.43 -15.20 3.15
CA PRO A 72 -19.30 -14.35 3.50
C PRO A 72 -19.27 -13.85 4.95
N GLN A 73 -20.42 -13.81 5.62
CA GLN A 73 -20.52 -13.41 7.03
C GLN A 73 -20.16 -14.55 8.00
N ASN A 74 -20.14 -15.82 7.54
CA ASN A 74 -19.96 -17.00 8.38
C ASN A 74 -18.87 -17.93 7.80
N PRO A 75 -17.58 -17.67 8.06
CA PRO A 75 -16.51 -18.59 7.74
C PRO A 75 -16.72 -19.98 8.36
N ILE A 76 -16.48 -21.03 7.58
CA ILE A 76 -16.67 -22.42 8.03
C ILE A 76 -15.32 -23.11 8.20
N THR A 77 -15.06 -23.58 9.41
CA THR A 77 -13.93 -24.46 9.72
C THR A 77 -14.40 -25.88 9.97
N LEU A 78 -13.98 -26.81 9.13
CA LEU A 78 -14.16 -28.24 9.33
C LEU A 78 -12.88 -28.85 9.88
N ARG A 79 -12.94 -29.37 11.10
CA ARG A 79 -11.80 -29.93 11.79
C ARG A 79 -11.96 -31.43 11.98
N SER A 80 -11.01 -32.23 11.49
CA SER A 80 -11.08 -33.69 11.58
C SER A 80 -9.71 -34.33 11.71
N ARG A 81 -9.60 -35.58 12.16
CA ARG A 81 -8.32 -36.31 12.05
C ARG A 81 -8.08 -36.76 10.63
N HIS A 82 -9.10 -37.32 9.99
CA HIS A 82 -9.07 -37.64 8.57
C HIS A 82 -10.43 -37.50 7.91
N ILE A 83 -10.40 -37.18 6.62
CA ILE A 83 -11.56 -37.13 5.73
C ILE A 83 -11.29 -38.09 4.57
N LEU A 84 -12.19 -39.07 4.37
CA LEU A 84 -12.11 -40.03 3.27
C LEU A 84 -13.34 -39.91 2.37
N ILE A 85 -13.12 -39.69 1.08
CA ILE A 85 -14.17 -39.59 0.06
C ILE A 85 -14.00 -40.78 -0.90
N LYS A 86 -15.02 -41.61 -1.08
CA LYS A 86 -14.90 -42.84 -1.88
C LYS A 86 -16.25 -43.28 -2.45
N ASP A 87 -16.26 -44.29 -3.31
CA ASP A 87 -17.49 -45.00 -3.70
C ASP A 87 -18.63 -44.09 -4.20
N GLY A 88 -18.29 -43.06 -5.00
CA GLY A 88 -19.27 -42.09 -5.51
C GLY A 88 -19.57 -40.92 -4.57
N GLY A 89 -19.01 -40.91 -3.35
CA GLY A 89 -19.15 -39.79 -2.41
C GLY A 89 -18.52 -38.49 -2.92
N GLY A 90 -19.05 -37.35 -2.50
CA GLY A 90 -18.61 -36.02 -2.93
C GLY A 90 -18.42 -35.01 -1.80
N LEU A 91 -17.35 -34.21 -1.86
CA LEU A 91 -17.15 -33.01 -1.02
C LEU A 91 -16.96 -31.78 -1.91
N HIS A 92 -17.89 -30.83 -1.85
CA HIS A 92 -17.88 -29.64 -2.70
C HIS A 92 -17.75 -28.35 -1.86
N ILE A 93 -16.80 -27.50 -2.24
CA ILE A 93 -16.64 -26.12 -1.76
C ILE A 93 -16.56 -25.22 -3.00
N GLY A 94 -17.71 -24.66 -3.37
CA GLY A 94 -17.88 -23.96 -4.65
C GLY A 94 -17.87 -24.89 -5.88
N SER A 95 -18.05 -24.31 -7.06
CA SER A 95 -17.96 -24.97 -8.37
C SER A 95 -17.21 -24.09 -9.37
N GLN A 96 -16.86 -24.66 -10.53
CA GLN A 96 -16.20 -23.92 -11.61
C GLN A 96 -16.99 -22.67 -12.04
N ASN A 97 -18.33 -22.77 -12.07
CA ASN A 97 -19.22 -21.69 -12.50
C ASN A 97 -19.74 -20.83 -11.34
N CYS A 98 -19.54 -21.27 -10.10
CA CYS A 98 -19.89 -20.52 -8.90
C CYS A 98 -18.82 -20.73 -7.83
N PRO A 99 -17.69 -20.01 -7.92
CA PRO A 99 -16.60 -20.13 -6.95
C PRO A 99 -17.05 -19.69 -5.55
N TYR A 100 -16.58 -20.41 -4.55
CA TYR A 100 -16.81 -20.14 -3.14
C TYR A 100 -16.28 -18.76 -2.75
N ASN A 101 -17.17 -17.97 -2.16
CA ASN A 101 -16.99 -16.56 -1.89
C ASN A 101 -16.52 -16.28 -0.46
N ALA A 102 -16.95 -17.10 0.50
CA ALA A 102 -16.56 -17.05 1.89
C ALA A 102 -15.18 -17.69 2.15
N THR A 103 -14.78 -17.75 3.42
CA THR A 103 -13.58 -18.48 3.84
C THR A 103 -13.95 -19.87 4.34
N ALA A 104 -13.39 -20.91 3.72
CA ALA A 104 -13.49 -22.30 4.17
C ALA A 104 -12.12 -22.79 4.64
N THR A 105 -12.07 -23.42 5.82
CA THR A 105 -10.83 -23.99 6.37
C THR A 105 -11.04 -25.47 6.69
N ILE A 106 -10.23 -26.34 6.10
CA ILE A 106 -10.14 -27.75 6.52
C ILE A 106 -8.90 -27.90 7.39
N SER A 107 -9.09 -28.19 8.67
CA SER A 107 -8.01 -28.37 9.64
C SER A 107 -7.88 -29.84 10.04
N LEU A 108 -6.79 -30.47 9.59
CA LEU A 108 -6.48 -31.84 10.00
C LEU A 108 -5.71 -31.83 11.34
N TYR A 109 -6.08 -32.67 12.30
CA TYR A 109 -5.41 -32.77 13.61
C TYR A 109 -5.11 -34.22 14.05
N GLY A 110 -4.34 -34.39 15.13
CA GLY A 110 -3.88 -35.71 15.61
C GLY A 110 -2.39 -35.98 15.32
N LYS A 111 -1.83 -37.00 15.99
CA LYS A 111 -0.42 -37.41 15.92
C LYS A 111 -0.25 -38.69 15.09
N SER A 112 0.94 -38.89 14.52
CA SER A 112 1.29 -40.12 13.78
C SER A 112 1.24 -41.40 14.62
N THR A 113 1.30 -41.26 15.95
CA THR A 113 1.27 -42.37 16.92
C THR A 113 -0.14 -42.77 17.34
N GLU A 114 -1.16 -42.00 16.97
CA GLU A 114 -2.56 -42.21 17.38
C GLU A 114 -3.36 -42.92 16.27
N ASP A 115 -4.43 -43.62 16.65
CA ASP A 115 -5.40 -44.32 15.76
C ASP A 115 -4.84 -45.43 14.86
N THR A 116 -5.71 -46.18 14.19
CA THR A 116 -5.29 -47.19 13.19
C THR A 116 -5.10 -46.52 11.84
N SER A 117 -4.07 -46.92 11.09
CA SER A 117 -3.86 -46.40 9.73
C SER A 117 -4.97 -46.87 8.80
N VAL A 118 -5.52 -45.95 8.01
CA VAL A 118 -6.32 -46.28 6.84
C VAL A 118 -5.38 -46.73 5.73
N ARG A 119 -5.67 -47.88 5.12
CA ARG A 119 -4.84 -48.46 4.06
C ARG A 119 -4.76 -47.47 2.89
N GLY A 120 -3.55 -47.19 2.41
CA GLY A 120 -3.31 -46.26 1.29
C GLY A 120 -3.23 -44.78 1.67
N PHE A 121 -3.76 -44.36 2.83
CA PHE A 121 -3.86 -42.92 3.19
C PHE A 121 -3.15 -42.54 4.49
N GLY A 122 -2.86 -43.48 5.38
CA GLY A 122 -2.24 -43.18 6.67
C GLY A 122 -3.26 -42.83 7.76
N ARG A 123 -2.91 -41.91 8.65
CA ARG A 123 -3.69 -41.57 9.87
C ARG A 123 -4.28 -40.17 9.89
N LYS A 124 -3.65 -39.24 9.15
CA LYS A 124 -4.03 -37.82 9.07
C LYS A 124 -4.02 -37.38 7.62
N PHE A 125 -5.19 -37.29 7.01
CA PHE A 125 -5.31 -37.03 5.58
C PHE A 125 -6.68 -36.45 5.19
N LEU A 126 -6.72 -35.77 4.05
CA LEU A 126 -7.91 -35.59 3.22
C LEU A 126 -7.63 -36.40 1.96
N GLY A 127 -8.43 -37.43 1.71
CA GLY A 127 -8.14 -38.44 0.70
C GLY A 127 -9.35 -38.78 -0.12
N VAL A 128 -9.13 -38.93 -1.43
CA VAL A 128 -10.13 -39.39 -2.39
C VAL A 128 -9.70 -40.76 -2.88
N ASP A 129 -10.53 -41.77 -2.62
CA ASP A 129 -10.36 -43.13 -3.13
C ASP A 129 -11.24 -43.33 -4.39
N ALA A 130 -11.22 -44.54 -4.94
CA ALA A 130 -11.91 -44.90 -6.16
C ALA A 130 -13.35 -44.34 -6.24
N ARG A 131 -13.63 -43.61 -7.32
CA ARG A 131 -14.92 -42.95 -7.64
C ARG A 131 -15.36 -41.86 -6.66
N GLY A 132 -14.54 -41.44 -5.70
CA GLY A 132 -14.82 -40.26 -4.89
C GLY A 132 -14.58 -38.95 -5.68
N THR A 133 -15.21 -37.86 -5.24
CA THR A 133 -15.07 -36.53 -5.86
C THR A 133 -14.76 -35.45 -4.83
N LEU A 134 -13.71 -34.65 -5.07
CA LEU A 134 -13.36 -33.47 -4.27
C LEU A 134 -13.30 -32.25 -5.18
N GLU A 135 -14.21 -31.30 -4.97
CA GLU A 135 -14.28 -30.06 -5.74
C GLU A 135 -14.01 -28.85 -4.81
N LEU A 136 -12.98 -28.08 -5.14
CA LEU A 136 -12.54 -26.91 -4.37
C LEU A 136 -12.33 -25.73 -5.31
N TYR A 137 -13.35 -24.87 -5.46
CA TYR A 137 -13.27 -23.66 -6.26
C TYR A 137 -13.47 -22.46 -5.36
N GLY A 138 -12.43 -21.67 -5.14
CA GLY A 138 -12.53 -20.35 -4.50
C GLY A 138 -12.36 -19.22 -5.50
N ARG A 139 -12.52 -17.98 -5.04
CA ARG A 139 -12.12 -16.79 -5.82
C ARG A 139 -10.67 -16.95 -6.30
N LYS A 140 -10.44 -16.74 -7.60
CA LYS A 140 -9.07 -16.71 -8.15
C LYS A 140 -8.45 -15.35 -7.79
N PRO A 141 -7.39 -15.30 -6.98
CA PRO A 141 -6.69 -14.04 -6.73
C PRO A 141 -6.07 -13.55 -8.04
N VAL A 142 -6.04 -12.24 -8.24
CA VAL A 142 -5.27 -11.62 -9.32
C VAL A 142 -3.79 -11.91 -9.03
N SER A 143 -3.07 -12.52 -9.97
CA SER A 143 -1.67 -12.89 -9.78
C SER A 143 -0.69 -11.81 -10.26
N TRP A 144 -1.12 -10.97 -11.19
CA TRP A 144 -0.38 -9.83 -11.72
C TRP A 144 -1.37 -8.83 -12.34
N THR A 145 -0.95 -7.57 -12.43
CA THR A 145 -1.68 -6.48 -13.09
C THR A 145 -0.68 -5.41 -13.51
N PHE A 146 -1.10 -4.42 -14.30
CA PHE A 146 -0.25 -3.31 -14.71
C PHE A 146 -0.37 -2.12 -13.76
N LEU A 147 0.74 -1.38 -13.61
CA LEU A 147 0.68 -0.02 -13.10
C LEU A 147 0.00 0.87 -14.14
N THR A 148 -0.99 1.66 -13.71
CA THR A 148 -1.67 2.63 -14.58
C THR A 148 -0.77 3.82 -14.95
N ARG A 149 0.36 3.99 -14.25
CA ARG A 149 1.35 5.06 -14.49
C ARG A 149 2.76 4.63 -14.08
N THR A 150 3.76 5.33 -14.60
CA THR A 150 5.17 5.10 -14.27
C THR A 150 5.43 5.31 -12.78
N LEU A 151 6.04 4.32 -12.13
CA LEU A 151 6.59 4.45 -10.79
C LEU A 151 8.03 4.94 -10.88
N TYR A 152 8.30 6.15 -10.39
CA TYR A 152 9.63 6.72 -10.41
C TYR A 152 10.47 6.28 -9.21
N ALA A 153 11.78 6.18 -9.43
CA ALA A 153 12.75 5.92 -8.36
C ALA A 153 12.57 6.90 -7.20
N LYS A 154 12.48 6.37 -5.96
CA LYS A 154 12.26 7.17 -4.74
C LYS A 154 10.99 8.04 -4.78
N GLY A 155 10.04 7.71 -5.65
CA GLY A 155 8.70 8.30 -5.73
C GLY A 155 8.58 9.62 -6.49
N LEU A 156 9.64 10.19 -7.06
CA LEU A 156 9.56 11.47 -7.81
C LEU A 156 10.19 11.36 -9.19
N GLN A 157 9.54 11.92 -10.21
CA GLN A 157 10.01 11.92 -11.61
C GLN A 157 11.45 12.42 -11.76
N TYR A 158 11.78 13.50 -11.06
CA TYR A 158 13.11 14.12 -11.11
C TYR A 158 13.99 13.74 -9.91
N GLY A 159 13.60 12.69 -9.18
CA GLY A 159 14.26 12.24 -7.96
C GLY A 159 14.14 13.21 -6.79
N PRO A 160 14.61 12.81 -5.59
CA PRO A 160 14.65 13.68 -4.44
C PRO A 160 15.74 14.76 -4.61
N TYR A 161 15.46 15.95 -4.10
CA TYR A 161 16.44 17.03 -4.03
C TYR A 161 16.96 17.19 -2.61
N LYS A 162 18.29 17.24 -2.42
CA LYS A 162 18.91 17.57 -1.15
C LYS A 162 20.05 18.59 -1.35
N PHE A 163 20.04 19.65 -0.56
CA PHE A 163 21.12 20.62 -0.48
C PHE A 163 21.40 20.98 0.97
N GLU A 164 22.66 21.01 1.38
CA GLU A 164 23.08 21.49 2.69
C GLU A 164 24.41 22.23 2.59
N ARG A 165 24.60 23.27 3.41
CA ARG A 165 25.82 24.08 3.37
C ARG A 165 26.13 24.72 4.72
N TYR A 166 27.40 24.63 5.14
CA TYR A 166 27.91 25.10 6.44
C TYR A 166 28.73 26.41 6.37
N TRP A 167 29.03 26.90 5.17
CA TRP A 167 29.83 28.12 4.95
C TRP A 167 29.59 28.69 3.56
N GLY A 168 29.88 29.98 3.34
CA GLY A 168 29.70 30.62 2.02
C GLY A 168 28.23 30.71 1.56
N SER A 169 27.28 30.67 2.51
CA SER A 169 25.85 30.72 2.26
C SER A 169 25.22 32.07 2.63
N ARG A 170 26.03 33.11 2.89
CA ARG A 170 25.54 34.41 3.39
C ARG A 170 24.43 34.99 2.51
N GLY A 171 23.38 35.48 3.18
CA GLY A 171 22.20 36.08 2.54
C GLY A 171 21.01 35.12 2.48
N ILE A 172 20.07 35.41 1.58
CA ILE A 172 18.86 34.61 1.35
C ILE A 172 19.15 33.60 0.23
N ASN A 173 19.00 32.31 0.52
CA ASN A 173 19.13 31.23 -0.45
C ASN A 173 17.73 30.80 -0.87
N VAL A 174 17.51 30.59 -2.17
CA VAL A 174 16.18 30.34 -2.73
C VAL A 174 16.20 29.09 -3.61
N ARG A 175 15.12 28.31 -3.55
CA ARG A 175 14.77 27.25 -4.51
C ARG A 175 13.41 27.55 -5.11
N ILE A 176 13.34 27.49 -6.43
CA ILE A 176 12.07 27.48 -7.18
C ILE A 176 11.79 26.03 -7.53
N ILE A 177 10.62 25.54 -7.14
CA ILE A 177 10.19 24.16 -7.31
C ILE A 177 8.87 24.17 -8.06
N ASP A 178 8.78 23.36 -9.10
CA ASP A 178 7.55 23.10 -9.83
C ASP A 178 6.55 22.35 -8.94
N ASP A 179 5.32 22.86 -8.83
CA ASP A 179 4.32 22.31 -7.92
C ASP A 179 3.76 20.96 -8.40
N GLY A 180 3.71 20.77 -9.72
CA GLY A 180 3.19 19.58 -10.37
C GLY A 180 4.17 18.42 -10.51
N THR A 181 5.48 18.68 -10.52
CA THR A 181 6.50 17.63 -10.77
C THR A 181 7.53 17.50 -9.66
N ALA A 182 7.50 18.39 -8.67
CA ALA A 182 8.51 18.51 -7.62
C ALA A 182 9.94 18.82 -8.11
N GLN A 183 10.11 19.16 -9.39
CA GLN A 183 11.42 19.50 -9.96
C GLN A 183 11.92 20.82 -9.39
N VAL A 184 13.18 20.88 -8.95
CA VAL A 184 13.84 22.15 -8.65
C VAL A 184 14.23 22.83 -9.97
N LEU A 185 13.48 23.85 -10.35
CA LEU A 185 13.65 24.61 -11.60
C LEU A 185 14.83 25.59 -11.51
N ALA A 186 15.04 26.19 -10.35
CA ALA A 186 16.12 27.15 -10.14
C ALA A 186 16.62 27.18 -8.69
N ALA A 187 17.92 27.47 -8.53
CA ALA A 187 18.58 27.59 -7.25
C ALA A 187 19.55 28.78 -7.27
N ASP A 188 19.40 29.73 -6.34
CA ASP A 188 20.25 30.92 -6.28
C ASP A 188 20.48 31.36 -4.82
N ARG A 189 21.48 32.21 -4.61
CA ARG A 189 21.85 32.82 -3.34
C ARG A 189 22.02 34.31 -3.54
N PHE A 190 21.29 35.09 -2.76
CA PHE A 190 21.29 36.54 -2.78
C PHE A 190 21.97 37.08 -1.53
N ASP A 191 23.16 37.67 -1.64
CA ASP A 191 23.89 38.25 -0.50
C ASP A 191 23.31 39.62 -0.08
N THR A 192 22.05 39.60 0.36
CA THR A 192 21.28 40.75 0.83
C THR A 192 21.83 41.36 2.12
N HIS A 193 22.85 40.76 2.72
CA HIS A 193 23.61 41.38 3.81
C HIS A 193 24.73 42.27 3.28
N MET A 194 25.42 41.85 2.22
CA MET A 194 26.58 42.56 1.70
C MET A 194 26.20 43.76 0.83
N THR A 195 25.26 43.60 -0.11
CA THR A 195 24.93 44.68 -1.06
C THR A 195 23.43 44.82 -1.29
N VAL A 196 22.96 46.05 -1.53
CA VAL A 196 21.56 46.33 -1.89
C VAL A 196 21.22 45.85 -3.31
N ASN A 197 22.20 45.72 -4.20
CA ASN A 197 22.00 45.19 -5.55
C ASN A 197 21.48 43.74 -5.49
N GLU A 198 21.98 42.93 -4.56
CA GLU A 198 21.49 41.56 -4.34
C GLU A 198 20.03 41.52 -3.87
N SER A 199 19.59 42.52 -3.10
CA SER A 199 18.18 42.63 -2.71
C SER A 199 17.28 43.02 -3.89
N ARG A 200 17.75 43.89 -4.80
CA ARG A 200 17.05 44.16 -6.06
C ARG A 200 17.00 42.92 -6.97
N ARG A 201 18.10 42.15 -7.01
CA ARG A 201 18.19 40.89 -7.76
C ARG A 201 17.19 39.87 -7.22
N LEU A 202 17.09 39.73 -5.90
CA LEU A 202 16.09 38.87 -5.24
C LEU A 202 14.66 39.28 -5.58
N LYS A 203 14.32 40.56 -5.46
CA LYS A 203 12.99 41.08 -5.80
C LYS A 203 12.62 40.79 -7.25
N ASN A 204 13.53 41.12 -8.19
CA ASN A 204 13.34 40.82 -9.61
C ASN A 204 13.21 39.31 -9.87
N PHE A 205 13.99 38.49 -9.17
CA PHE A 205 13.93 37.04 -9.29
C PHE A 205 12.55 36.50 -8.86
N LEU A 206 12.00 36.99 -7.75
CA LEU A 206 10.69 36.55 -7.24
C LEU A 206 9.52 37.04 -8.11
N SER A 207 9.53 38.31 -8.51
CA SER A 207 8.45 38.91 -9.32
C SER A 207 8.25 38.25 -10.69
N ARG A 208 9.27 37.54 -11.19
CA ARG A 208 9.23 36.85 -12.49
C ARG A 208 8.71 35.41 -12.40
N GLN A 209 8.49 34.90 -11.19
CA GLN A 209 8.02 33.55 -11.01
C GLN A 209 6.53 33.46 -11.32
N PRO A 210 6.08 32.44 -12.07
CA PRO A 210 4.66 32.30 -12.38
C PRO A 210 3.86 31.95 -11.10
N PRO A 211 2.57 32.33 -11.01
CA PRO A 211 1.70 31.90 -9.93
C PRO A 211 1.67 30.37 -9.80
N GLY A 212 1.58 29.87 -8.57
CA GLY A 212 1.51 28.43 -8.29
C GLY A 212 2.85 27.75 -8.02
N VAL A 213 3.98 28.31 -8.46
CA VAL A 213 5.29 27.68 -8.16
C VAL A 213 5.62 27.74 -6.67
N ILE A 214 6.29 26.70 -6.19
CA ILE A 214 6.72 26.58 -4.80
C ILE A 214 8.06 27.31 -4.65
N VAL A 215 8.17 28.10 -3.59
CA VAL A 215 9.41 28.81 -3.25
C VAL A 215 9.86 28.44 -1.84
N ALA A 216 11.07 27.91 -1.74
CA ALA A 216 11.72 27.62 -0.48
C ALA A 216 12.88 28.59 -0.25
N MET A 217 12.92 29.21 0.93
CA MET A 217 13.95 30.18 1.32
C MET A 217 14.61 29.81 2.64
N ALA A 218 15.92 30.08 2.75
CA ALA A 218 16.65 29.97 4.01
C ALA A 218 17.74 31.05 4.11
N VAL A 219 17.90 31.66 5.29
CA VAL A 219 19.00 32.59 5.58
C VAL A 219 20.26 31.80 5.93
N GLY A 220 21.36 32.06 5.22
CA GLY A 220 22.69 31.66 5.64
C GLY A 220 23.43 32.86 6.25
N ASP A 221 24.16 32.64 7.35
CA ASP A 221 24.86 33.67 8.13
C ASP A 221 23.94 34.85 8.51
N SER A 222 23.81 35.84 7.65
CA SER A 222 22.99 37.03 7.87
C SER A 222 22.43 37.53 6.54
N ALA A 223 21.26 38.17 6.58
CA ALA A 223 20.57 38.66 5.38
C ALA A 223 19.99 40.08 5.53
N SER A 224 19.96 40.64 6.74
CA SER A 224 19.09 41.79 7.06
C SER A 224 19.66 43.17 6.72
N ARG A 225 20.98 43.33 6.65
CA ARG A 225 21.66 44.64 6.61
C ARG A 225 21.30 45.48 5.38
N ASN A 226 21.23 44.86 4.21
CA ASN A 226 20.89 45.53 2.95
C ASN A 226 19.56 45.00 2.37
N LEU A 227 18.64 44.52 3.22
CA LEU A 227 17.31 44.06 2.83
C LEU A 227 16.27 45.18 3.10
N PRO A 228 15.99 46.05 2.12
CA PRO A 228 15.13 47.21 2.30
C PRO A 228 13.66 46.81 2.48
N ARG A 229 12.85 47.77 2.94
CA ARG A 229 11.44 47.56 3.29
C ARG A 229 10.62 47.03 2.11
N ASP A 230 10.81 47.58 0.93
CA ASP A 230 10.05 47.20 -0.28
C ASP A 230 10.33 45.77 -0.73
N VAL A 231 11.54 45.24 -0.51
CA VAL A 231 11.89 43.84 -0.80
C VAL A 231 11.32 42.90 0.26
N ARG A 232 11.23 43.35 1.52
CA ARG A 232 10.55 42.58 2.57
C ARG A 232 9.06 42.49 2.29
N GLU A 233 8.44 43.60 1.92
CA GLU A 233 7.02 43.66 1.53
C GLU A 233 6.74 42.78 0.31
N GLU A 234 7.63 42.76 -0.70
CA GLU A 234 7.54 41.82 -1.82
C GLU A 234 7.48 40.35 -1.36
N ILE A 235 8.37 39.92 -0.45
CA ILE A 235 8.36 38.54 0.06
C ILE A 235 7.06 38.24 0.84
N MET A 236 6.54 39.24 1.55
CA MET A 236 5.26 39.12 2.25
C MET A 236 4.09 38.98 1.27
N GLU A 237 4.06 39.76 0.21
CA GLU A 237 2.98 39.77 -0.79
C GLU A 237 3.01 38.52 -1.68
N VAL A 238 4.20 38.16 -2.17
CA VAL A 238 4.36 37.03 -3.12
C VAL A 238 4.19 35.68 -2.43
N LEU A 239 4.67 35.54 -1.18
CA LEU A 239 4.76 34.24 -0.49
C LEU A 239 3.96 34.17 0.81
N GLY A 240 3.33 35.25 1.26
CA GLY A 240 2.58 35.27 2.52
C GLY A 240 3.46 35.23 3.77
N SER A 241 4.70 35.72 3.70
CA SER A 241 5.62 35.77 4.86
C SER A 241 5.08 36.69 5.96
N ARG A 242 5.26 36.27 7.22
CA ARG A 242 4.91 37.03 8.43
C ARG A 242 6.13 37.49 9.21
N HIS A 243 7.31 36.92 8.96
CA HIS A 243 8.53 37.23 9.72
C HIS A 243 9.54 38.10 8.98
N THR A 244 9.48 38.22 7.64
CA THR A 244 10.45 39.03 6.88
C THR A 244 10.43 40.51 7.25
N ARG A 245 9.28 41.08 7.61
CA ARG A 245 9.17 42.50 8.03
C ARG A 245 10.19 42.86 9.12
N HIS A 246 10.45 41.95 10.06
CA HIS A 246 11.33 42.17 11.20
C HIS A 246 12.55 41.22 11.23
N LEU A 247 12.97 40.68 10.07
CA LEU A 247 14.16 39.82 9.99
C LEU A 247 15.42 40.59 10.39
N GLY A 248 16.08 40.13 11.46
CA GLY A 248 17.20 40.78 12.12
C GLY A 248 18.57 40.18 11.77
N TYR A 249 19.62 40.80 12.33
CA TYR A 249 21.00 40.36 12.14
C TYR A 249 21.21 38.91 12.60
N ARG A 250 21.83 38.10 11.74
CA ARG A 250 22.17 36.69 11.97
C ARG A 250 21.03 35.74 12.35
N GLN A 251 19.78 36.19 12.27
CA GLN A 251 18.63 35.37 12.64
C GLN A 251 18.46 34.21 11.67
N PRO A 252 18.46 32.96 12.16
CA PRO A 252 18.03 31.83 11.35
C PRO A 252 16.58 32.02 10.94
N TRP A 253 16.31 31.86 9.66
CA TRP A 253 14.99 32.00 9.09
C TRP A 253 14.83 31.06 7.91
N ALA A 254 13.69 30.40 7.85
CA ALA A 254 13.31 29.53 6.75
C ALA A 254 11.84 29.74 6.40
N LEU A 255 11.52 29.62 5.12
CA LEU A 255 10.18 29.77 4.58
C LEU A 255 9.96 28.76 3.45
N VAL A 256 8.75 28.20 3.38
CA VAL A 256 8.24 27.46 2.22
C VAL A 256 6.87 28.02 1.89
N GLY A 257 6.75 28.68 0.75
CA GLY A 257 5.55 29.36 0.26
C GLY A 257 5.22 28.98 -1.17
N THR A 258 4.11 29.49 -1.67
CA THR A 258 3.67 29.35 -3.06
C THR A 258 3.45 30.74 -3.62
N VAL A 259 3.91 31.02 -4.84
CA VAL A 259 3.72 32.33 -5.49
C VAL A 259 2.23 32.59 -5.69
N GLY A 260 1.74 33.71 -5.14
CA GLY A 260 0.31 34.05 -5.14
C GLY A 260 -0.53 33.27 -4.11
N GLY A 261 0.11 32.47 -3.26
CA GLY A 261 -0.55 31.72 -2.20
C GLY A 261 -0.79 32.55 -0.94
N ALA A 262 -1.89 32.26 -0.23
CA ALA A 262 -2.31 33.04 0.94
C ALA A 262 -1.47 32.80 2.23
N ALA A 263 -0.72 31.69 2.32
CA ALA A 263 0.03 31.34 3.51
C ALA A 263 1.30 30.53 3.22
N ALA A 264 2.39 30.91 3.90
CA ALA A 264 3.64 30.15 3.97
C ALA A 264 3.77 29.37 5.28
N SER A 265 4.53 28.28 5.23
CA SER A 265 5.16 27.70 6.41
C SER A 265 6.45 28.46 6.66
N GLU A 266 6.64 28.98 7.85
CA GLU A 266 7.73 29.89 8.16
C GLU A 266 8.21 29.66 9.59
N SER A 267 9.52 29.75 9.80
CA SER A 267 10.12 29.62 11.12
C SER A 267 11.30 30.56 11.26
N ARG A 268 11.51 31.05 12.48
CA ARG A 268 12.62 31.94 12.84
C ARG A 268 13.16 31.58 14.20
N ARG A 269 14.46 31.81 14.39
CA ARG A 269 15.13 31.72 15.70
C ARG A 269 15.87 33.01 16.00
N LEU A 270 16.09 33.25 17.29
CA LEU A 270 16.96 34.31 17.75
C LEU A 270 18.41 33.85 17.60
N TYR A 271 19.29 34.78 17.25
CA TYR A 271 20.73 34.55 17.29
C TYR A 271 21.26 34.93 18.68
N HIS A 272 22.09 34.07 19.25
CA HIS A 272 22.71 34.29 20.56
C HIS A 272 24.25 34.24 20.43
N SER A 273 24.94 34.88 21.37
CA SER A 273 26.42 34.94 21.40
C SER A 273 27.08 33.58 21.64
N SER A 274 26.33 32.55 22.05
CA SER A 274 26.80 31.16 22.20
C SER A 274 27.24 30.53 20.87
N GLY A 275 26.91 31.15 19.73
CA GLY A 275 27.24 30.64 18.40
C GLY A 275 26.43 29.41 17.97
N SER A 276 25.53 28.91 18.81
CA SER A 276 24.57 27.86 18.43
C SER A 276 23.16 28.35 18.64
N THR A 277 22.29 28.07 17.68
CA THR A 277 20.86 28.36 17.77
C THR A 277 20.07 27.07 17.70
N GLY A 278 18.77 27.13 18.03
CA GLY A 278 17.85 26.11 17.53
C GLY A 278 17.73 26.19 16.00
N ARG A 279 17.13 25.15 15.40
CA ARG A 279 16.82 25.13 13.97
C ARG A 279 15.52 25.87 13.68
N ALA A 280 15.57 26.81 12.73
CA ALA A 280 14.39 27.34 12.07
C ALA A 280 14.07 26.39 10.90
N THR A 281 12.91 25.75 10.94
CA THR A 281 12.48 24.77 9.91
C THR A 281 11.12 25.17 9.38
N ALA A 282 11.02 25.33 8.06
CA ALA A 282 9.78 25.48 7.34
C ALA A 282 9.54 24.22 6.50
N ARG A 283 8.33 23.67 6.57
CA ARG A 283 7.95 22.46 5.83
C ARG A 283 6.50 22.55 5.36
N ARG A 284 6.24 22.14 4.12
CA ARG A 284 4.89 21.99 3.56
C ARG A 284 4.77 20.70 2.75
N HIS A 285 3.55 20.20 2.66
CA HIS A 285 3.16 19.05 1.84
C HIS A 285 2.50 19.55 0.56
N PHE A 286 2.78 18.86 -0.53
CA PHE A 286 2.27 19.13 -1.87
C PHE A 286 1.96 17.80 -2.57
N GLN A 287 1.28 17.89 -3.70
CA GLN A 287 0.95 16.74 -4.54
C GLN A 287 1.27 17.08 -5.98
N THR A 288 2.01 16.20 -6.64
CA THR A 288 2.33 16.29 -8.06
C THR A 288 1.09 16.02 -8.92
N TYR A 289 1.15 16.33 -10.23
CA TYR A 289 0.06 16.09 -11.17
C TYR A 289 -0.29 14.60 -11.30
N ASP A 290 0.67 13.71 -11.08
CA ASP A 290 0.44 12.27 -11.08
C ASP A 290 -0.14 11.74 -9.76
N GLY A 291 -0.40 12.62 -8.79
CA GLY A 291 -0.98 12.27 -7.50
C GLY A 291 0.05 11.92 -6.43
N THR A 292 1.35 11.91 -6.73
CA THR A 292 2.38 11.58 -5.73
C THR A 292 2.56 12.70 -4.73
N SER A 293 2.39 12.38 -3.44
CA SER A 293 2.58 13.32 -2.34
C SER A 293 4.05 13.54 -2.03
N PHE A 294 4.45 14.80 -1.83
CA PHE A 294 5.83 15.16 -1.51
C PHE A 294 5.92 16.29 -0.50
N THR A 295 7.09 16.46 0.10
CA THR A 295 7.36 17.55 1.03
C THR A 295 8.51 18.41 0.58
N VAL A 296 8.35 19.72 0.74
CA VAL A 296 9.43 20.69 0.60
C VAL A 296 9.79 21.19 1.99
N THR A 297 11.07 21.08 2.33
CA THR A 297 11.62 21.53 3.61
C THR A 297 12.74 22.53 3.36
N ALA A 298 12.73 23.64 4.09
CA ALA A 298 13.85 24.57 4.21
C ALA A 298 14.24 24.71 5.67
N TYR A 299 15.54 24.85 5.94
CA TYR A 299 16.00 25.11 7.29
C TYR A 299 17.24 25.99 7.36
N SER A 300 17.39 26.66 8.51
CA SER A 300 18.50 27.56 8.83
C SER A 300 18.80 27.46 10.33
N GLU A 301 20.08 27.43 10.68
CA GLU A 301 20.57 27.42 12.07
C GLU A 301 22.03 27.88 12.16
N TRP A 302 22.51 28.07 13.39
CA TRP A 302 23.93 28.12 13.71
C TRP A 302 24.32 26.89 14.53
N VAL A 303 25.40 26.24 14.14
CA VAL A 303 26.00 25.12 14.85
C VAL A 303 27.43 25.49 15.21
N LYS A 304 27.72 25.70 16.50
CA LYS A 304 29.07 26.00 17.01
C LYS A 304 29.80 27.11 16.23
N GLY A 305 29.08 28.19 15.94
CA GLY A 305 29.59 29.37 15.23
C GLY A 305 29.56 29.25 13.71
N CYS A 306 29.11 28.14 13.15
CA CYS A 306 28.99 27.94 11.71
C CYS A 306 27.52 28.03 11.25
N PRO A 307 27.19 28.84 10.23
CA PRO A 307 25.84 28.89 9.69
C PRO A 307 25.54 27.61 8.89
N HIS A 308 24.43 26.94 9.20
CA HIS A 308 24.00 25.74 8.51
C HIS A 308 22.62 25.96 7.89
N ILE A 309 22.53 25.76 6.58
CA ILE A 309 21.26 25.82 5.84
C ILE A 309 21.06 24.56 5.04
N GLY A 310 19.80 24.28 4.68
CA GLY A 310 19.51 23.27 3.69
C GLY A 310 18.09 23.26 3.18
N PHE A 311 17.91 22.49 2.11
CA PHE A 311 16.66 22.29 1.40
C PHE A 311 16.48 20.81 1.09
N LYS A 312 15.24 20.34 1.18
CA LYS A 312 14.86 18.99 0.80
C LYS A 312 13.55 19.00 0.01
N VAL A 313 13.51 18.21 -1.06
CA VAL A 313 12.28 17.84 -1.78
C VAL A 313 12.25 16.32 -1.84
N GLU A 314 11.30 15.71 -1.14
CA GLU A 314 11.26 14.27 -0.91
C GLU A 314 9.81 13.77 -1.00
N ALA A 315 9.56 12.64 -1.64
CA ALA A 315 8.27 11.96 -1.59
C ALA A 315 7.87 11.67 -0.13
N VAL A 316 6.57 11.69 0.16
CA VAL A 316 6.05 11.25 1.46
C VAL A 316 6.18 9.74 1.56
N LYS A 317 6.48 9.22 2.76
CA LYS A 317 6.64 7.79 3.00
C LYS A 317 5.40 6.99 2.62
N GLY A 318 5.63 5.85 1.97
CA GLY A 318 4.60 4.92 1.53
C GLY A 318 3.95 5.40 0.24
N ILE A 319 4.23 4.69 -0.86
CA ILE A 319 3.72 5.04 -2.19
C ILE A 319 2.43 4.25 -2.43
N VAL A 320 1.36 4.95 -2.78
CA VAL A 320 0.13 4.32 -3.27
C VAL A 320 0.26 4.11 -4.76
N LEU A 321 0.17 2.85 -5.18
CA LEU A 321 0.19 2.41 -6.56
C LEU A 321 -1.24 2.33 -7.08
N ASP A 322 -1.45 2.82 -8.28
CA ASP A 322 -2.70 2.72 -9.02
C ASP A 322 -2.59 1.60 -10.04
N LEU A 323 -3.43 0.58 -9.91
CA LEU A 323 -3.40 -0.65 -10.69
C LEU A 323 -4.57 -0.71 -11.69
N GLU A 324 -4.39 -1.44 -12.78
CA GLU A 324 -5.40 -1.58 -13.84
C GLU A 324 -6.58 -2.47 -13.40
N ASP A 325 -6.31 -3.50 -12.59
CA ASP A 325 -7.31 -4.45 -12.10
C ASP A 325 -7.65 -4.27 -10.61
N ASP A 326 -8.75 -4.89 -10.18
CA ASP A 326 -9.11 -5.03 -8.77
C ASP A 326 -8.13 -5.98 -8.06
N THR A 327 -7.41 -5.48 -7.07
CA THR A 327 -6.44 -6.23 -6.27
C THR A 327 -6.88 -6.41 -4.82
N SER A 328 -8.20 -6.41 -4.55
CA SER A 328 -8.74 -6.64 -3.21
C SER A 328 -8.39 -8.02 -2.64
N SER A 329 -7.92 -8.95 -3.48
CA SER A 329 -7.38 -10.23 -3.03
C SER A 329 -5.98 -10.14 -2.39
N TRP A 330 -5.26 -9.04 -2.60
CA TRP A 330 -3.93 -8.82 -2.01
C TRP A 330 -4.09 -8.22 -0.61
N SER A 331 -3.35 -8.77 0.35
CA SER A 331 -3.44 -8.44 1.77
C SER A 331 -2.18 -7.72 2.26
N PRO A 332 -2.28 -6.92 3.34
CA PRO A 332 -1.10 -6.38 4.01
C PRO A 332 -0.13 -7.50 4.40
N ASN A 333 1.17 -7.24 4.24
CA ASN A 333 2.30 -8.19 4.34
C ASN A 333 2.48 -9.16 3.16
N ASP A 334 1.60 -9.17 2.17
CA ASP A 334 1.91 -9.84 0.91
C ASP A 334 3.15 -9.20 0.28
N ARG A 335 3.92 -10.02 -0.44
CA ARG A 335 5.09 -9.59 -1.19
C ARG A 335 4.70 -9.48 -2.65
N ILE A 336 4.91 -8.32 -3.24
CA ILE A 336 4.74 -8.11 -4.67
C ILE A 336 6.09 -7.85 -5.32
N VAL A 337 6.19 -8.22 -6.59
CA VAL A 337 7.34 -7.87 -7.43
C VAL A 337 6.86 -6.86 -8.45
N ILE A 338 7.48 -5.68 -8.47
CA ILE A 338 7.25 -4.69 -9.52
C ILE A 338 8.41 -4.81 -10.48
N ALA A 339 8.11 -5.14 -11.74
CA ALA A 339 9.09 -5.26 -12.80
C ALA A 339 8.87 -4.19 -13.86
N SER A 340 9.97 -3.72 -14.45
CA SER A 340 9.93 -2.90 -15.65
C SER A 340 9.25 -3.66 -16.80
N THR A 341 8.55 -2.92 -17.66
CA THR A 341 8.05 -3.45 -18.94
C THR A 341 9.14 -3.50 -20.00
N ASP A 342 10.35 -2.99 -19.73
CA ASP A 342 11.49 -3.20 -20.60
C ASP A 342 12.07 -4.61 -20.43
N TYR A 343 12.74 -5.12 -21.46
CA TYR A 343 13.14 -6.52 -21.58
C TYR A 343 14.16 -7.01 -20.51
N SER A 344 14.51 -6.20 -19.50
CA SER A 344 15.50 -6.55 -18.49
C SER A 344 14.87 -7.10 -17.21
N MET A 345 14.97 -8.42 -17.02
CA MET A 345 14.59 -9.12 -15.79
C MET A 345 15.32 -8.65 -14.51
N TYR A 346 16.40 -7.87 -14.63
CA TYR A 346 17.13 -7.28 -13.50
C TYR A 346 16.50 -5.97 -12.99
N GLN A 347 15.50 -5.44 -13.68
CA GLN A 347 14.76 -4.24 -13.25
C GLN A 347 13.48 -4.64 -12.52
N ALA A 348 13.62 -5.44 -11.48
CA ALA A 348 12.51 -5.85 -10.64
C ALA A 348 12.86 -5.65 -9.16
N GLU A 349 11.90 -5.13 -8.40
CA GLU A 349 12.03 -4.90 -6.97
C GLU A 349 10.89 -5.56 -6.20
N GLU A 350 11.21 -6.08 -5.03
CA GLU A 350 10.25 -6.72 -4.14
C GLU A 350 9.78 -5.77 -3.04
N PHE A 351 8.47 -5.56 -2.96
CA PHE A 351 7.85 -4.66 -1.99
C PHE A 351 6.95 -5.44 -1.03
N GLY A 352 6.90 -4.96 0.22
CA GLY A 352 5.87 -5.40 1.16
C GLY A 352 4.64 -4.52 1.03
N LEU A 353 3.45 -5.12 0.94
CA LEU A 353 2.21 -4.36 0.99
C LEU A 353 1.96 -3.86 2.42
N LEU A 354 1.77 -2.54 2.54
CA LEU A 354 1.41 -1.85 3.78
C LEU A 354 -0.12 -1.79 3.94
N PRO A 355 -0.62 -1.70 5.18
CA PRO A 355 -2.01 -1.36 5.42
C PRO A 355 -2.39 -0.04 4.74
N CYS A 356 -3.47 -0.04 3.96
CA CYS A 356 -3.97 1.13 3.25
C CYS A 356 -5.50 1.24 3.39
N PRO A 357 -6.02 1.64 4.56
CA PRO A 357 -7.46 1.85 4.74
C PRO A 357 -8.05 2.91 3.81
N GLU A 358 -7.21 3.80 3.26
CA GLU A 358 -7.57 4.83 2.29
C GLU A 358 -7.60 4.36 0.83
N CYS A 359 -7.09 3.15 0.52
CA CYS A 359 -6.96 2.65 -0.85
C CYS A 359 -8.31 2.17 -1.42
N LYS A 360 -8.52 2.43 -2.71
CA LYS A 360 -9.57 1.78 -3.52
C LYS A 360 -9.21 0.32 -3.82
N SER A 361 -10.16 -0.42 -4.41
CA SER A 361 -9.95 -1.84 -4.75
C SER A 361 -8.82 -2.09 -5.75
N ASN A 362 -8.48 -1.11 -6.58
CA ASN A 362 -7.37 -1.15 -7.54
C ASN A 362 -6.14 -0.35 -7.07
N GLN A 363 -6.02 -0.13 -5.75
CA GLN A 363 -4.90 0.60 -5.17
C GLN A 363 -4.25 -0.21 -4.06
N VAL A 364 -2.93 -0.17 -4.01
CA VAL A 364 -2.15 -0.77 -2.93
C VAL A 364 -1.06 0.16 -2.47
N LYS A 365 -0.66 0.05 -1.21
CA LYS A 365 0.41 0.87 -0.64
C LYS A 365 1.65 0.02 -0.43
N ILE A 366 2.79 0.49 -0.92
CA ILE A 366 4.09 -0.18 -0.76
C ILE A 366 4.98 0.58 0.21
N ASP A 367 5.97 -0.12 0.77
CA ASP A 367 7.08 0.50 1.48
C ASP A 367 7.98 1.34 0.56
N ASP A 368 8.80 2.22 1.14
CA ASP A 368 9.66 3.12 0.35
C ASP A 368 10.65 2.28 -0.50
N PRO A 369 10.83 2.60 -1.80
CA PRO A 369 11.79 1.92 -2.65
C PRO A 369 13.19 1.93 -2.06
N LYS A 370 13.77 0.75 -1.91
CA LYS A 370 15.11 0.57 -1.34
C LYS A 370 16.15 0.86 -2.41
N GLU A 371 16.45 2.16 -2.58
CA GLU A 371 17.57 2.70 -3.35
C GLU A 371 17.82 2.06 -4.74
N LEU A 372 17.28 2.70 -5.79
CA LEU A 372 17.90 2.69 -7.13
C LEU A 372 19.13 3.60 -7.16
#